data_AF-A0AA96SUK4-F1
#
_entry.id   AF-A0AA96SUK4-F1
#
_cell.length_a   1.000
_cell.length_b   1.000
_cell.length_c   1.000
_cell.angle_alpha   90.00
_cell.angle_beta   90.00
_cell.angle_gamma   90.00
#
_symmetry.space_group_name_H-M   'P 1'
#
loop_
_entity.id
_entity.type
_entity.pdbx_description
1 polymer ?
#
loop_
_entity_poly.entity_id
_entity_poly.type
_entity_poly.pdbx_seq_one_letter_code
_entity_poly.pdbx_strand_id
1 'polypeptide(L)'
;MFQMFLRARAQNYLRSLVGEREFRARSAERDAETDRERLDYVLSALDSALSNAEAEQAGLTRRVDDVLARAAVTFGNGDDEYLTREKLDSDHLDLFETEISNGQRRLRDLAVSISHFKFLKTAMLSRFPDYKGPGSRASS
;
A
#
# COMPACT_ATOMS: atom_id res chain seq x y z
N MET A 1 12.79 -72.68 -14.48
CA MET A 1 13.55 -71.42 -14.71
C MET A 1 12.94 -70.48 -15.77
N PHE A 2 12.02 -70.92 -16.64
CA PHE A 2 11.43 -70.08 -17.71
C PHE A 2 10.33 -69.08 -17.27
N GLN A 3 9.76 -69.23 -16.07
CA GLN A 3 8.67 -68.36 -15.59
C GLN A 3 9.12 -67.02 -15.00
N MET A 4 10.39 -66.87 -14.61
CA MET A 4 10.91 -65.58 -14.10
C MET A 4 11.16 -64.56 -15.22
N PHE A 5 11.55 -65.02 -16.41
CA PHE A 5 11.86 -64.13 -17.53
C PHE A 5 10.62 -63.45 -18.13
N LEU A 6 9.45 -64.07 -18.04
CA LEU A 6 8.18 -63.51 -18.51
C LEU A 6 7.64 -62.42 -17.56
N ARG A 7 7.84 -62.57 -16.24
CA ARG A 7 7.41 -61.58 -15.24
C ARG A 7 8.20 -60.27 -15.33
N ALA A 8 9.52 -60.36 -15.53
CA ALA A 8 10.38 -59.17 -15.66
C ALA A 8 10.01 -58.31 -16.89
N ARG A 9 9.64 -58.96 -18.00
CA ARG A 9 9.27 -58.25 -19.23
C ARG A 9 7.90 -57.57 -19.12
N ALA A 10 6.95 -58.17 -18.40
CA ALA A 10 5.64 -57.58 -18.12
C ALA A 10 5.74 -56.38 -17.15
N GLN A 11 6.62 -56.43 -16.14
CA GLN A 11 6.87 -55.31 -15.23
C GLN A 11 7.46 -54.10 -15.95
N ASN A 12 8.43 -54.31 -16.86
CA ASN A 12 9.00 -53.23 -17.65
C ASN A 12 8.00 -52.63 -18.66
N TYR A 13 7.12 -53.43 -19.24
CA TYR A 13 6.04 -52.95 -20.11
C TYR A 13 4.97 -52.15 -19.36
N LEU A 14 4.61 -52.55 -18.13
CA LEU A 14 3.71 -51.79 -17.27
C LEU A 14 4.33 -50.47 -16.81
N ARG A 15 5.63 -50.45 -16.51
CA ARG A 15 6.39 -49.24 -16.18
C ARG A 15 6.56 -48.28 -17.36
N SER A 16 6.56 -48.78 -18.60
CA SER A 16 6.58 -47.92 -19.79
C SER A 16 5.19 -47.41 -20.22
N LEU A 17 4.13 -48.16 -19.93
CA LEU A 17 2.73 -47.76 -20.18
C LEU A 17 2.21 -46.75 -19.15
N VAL A 18 2.55 -46.96 -17.87
CA VAL A 18 2.53 -45.92 -16.85
C VAL A 18 3.78 -45.08 -17.07
N GLY A 19 3.87 -44.43 -18.23
CA GLY A 19 5.01 -43.60 -18.58
C GLY A 19 5.34 -42.74 -17.37
N GLU A 20 6.58 -42.85 -16.90
CA GLU A 20 7.15 -42.02 -15.85
C GLU A 20 7.10 -40.56 -16.31
N ARG A 21 5.91 -39.95 -16.25
CA ARG A 21 5.78 -38.55 -15.90
C ARG A 21 6.09 -38.51 -14.41
N GLU A 22 7.34 -38.78 -14.09
CA GLU A 22 7.92 -38.50 -12.79
C GLU A 22 7.48 -37.08 -12.44
N PHE A 23 6.82 -36.93 -11.30
CA PHE A 23 6.24 -35.66 -10.91
C PHE A 23 7.36 -34.61 -10.85
N ARG A 24 7.39 -33.70 -11.83
CA ARG A 24 8.39 -32.64 -11.91
C ARG A 24 7.94 -31.46 -11.06
N ALA A 25 8.32 -31.47 -9.78
CA ALA A 25 8.17 -30.32 -8.91
C ALA A 25 9.19 -29.23 -9.26
N ARG A 26 8.85 -27.96 -8.98
CA ARG A 26 9.84 -26.88 -9.00
C ARG A 26 10.84 -27.09 -7.85
N SER A 27 12.03 -26.50 -7.98
CA SER A 27 13.02 -26.54 -6.90
C SER A 27 12.57 -25.62 -5.77
N ALA A 28 12.78 -26.03 -4.51
CA ALA A 28 12.42 -25.24 -3.34
C ALA A 28 13.00 -23.81 -3.37
N GLU A 29 14.19 -23.64 -3.93
CA GLU A 29 14.83 -22.34 -4.12
C GLU A 29 14.02 -21.40 -5.02
N ARG A 30 13.49 -21.93 -6.15
CA ARG A 30 12.67 -21.12 -7.07
C ARG A 30 11.31 -20.79 -6.47
N ASP A 31 10.76 -21.68 -5.64
CA ASP A 31 9.53 -21.40 -4.92
C ASP A 31 9.75 -20.29 -3.88
N ALA A 32 10.84 -20.36 -3.11
CA ALA A 32 11.23 -19.31 -2.17
C ALA A 32 11.57 -17.97 -2.86
N GLU A 33 12.16 -18.00 -4.06
CA GLU A 33 12.36 -16.80 -4.88
C GLU A 33 11.02 -16.19 -5.32
N THR A 34 10.11 -17.01 -5.85
CA THR A 34 8.79 -16.55 -6.26
C THR A 34 8.01 -15.95 -5.08
N ASP A 35 8.14 -16.54 -3.88
CA ASP A 35 7.49 -16.03 -2.67
C ASP A 35 8.09 -14.69 -2.21
N ARG A 36 9.41 -14.51 -2.31
CA ARG A 36 10.07 -13.22 -2.07
C ARG A 36 9.60 -12.14 -3.04
N GLU A 37 9.52 -12.45 -4.33
CA GLU A 37 9.04 -11.51 -5.35
C GLU A 37 7.60 -11.04 -5.09
N ARG A 38 6.73 -11.96 -4.62
CA ARG A 38 5.36 -11.61 -4.23
C ARG A 38 5.32 -10.66 -3.03
N LEU A 39 6.17 -10.91 -2.02
CA LEU A 39 6.27 -10.03 -0.86
C LEU A 39 6.84 -8.66 -1.23
N ASP A 40 7.86 -8.62 -2.09
CA ASP A 40 8.42 -7.38 -2.64
C ASP A 40 7.35 -6.54 -3.33
N TYR A 41 6.51 -7.17 -4.16
CA TYR A 41 5.42 -6.50 -4.86
C TYR A 41 4.42 -5.84 -3.90
N VAL A 42 3.96 -6.59 -2.89
CA VAL A 42 2.96 -6.08 -1.93
C VAL A 42 3.55 -4.97 -1.06
N LEU A 43 4.78 -5.15 -0.55
CA LEU A 43 5.43 -4.13 0.28
C LEU A 43 5.74 -2.86 -0.51
N SER A 44 6.15 -2.98 -1.77
CA SER A 44 6.37 -1.82 -2.65
C SER A 44 5.07 -1.06 -2.92
N ALA A 45 3.95 -1.77 -3.09
CA ALA A 45 2.64 -1.15 -3.25
C ALA A 45 2.21 -0.41 -1.97
N LEU A 46 2.43 -1.00 -0.79
CA LEU A 46 2.17 -0.35 0.50
C LEU A 46 3.03 0.90 0.70
N ASP A 47 4.32 0.84 0.35
CA ASP A 47 5.23 1.98 0.46
C ASP A 47 4.83 3.12 -0.47
N SER A 48 4.41 2.79 -1.69
CA SER A 48 3.90 3.76 -2.65
C SER A 48 2.61 4.42 -2.13
N ALA A 49 1.67 3.62 -1.60
CA ALA A 49 0.42 4.14 -1.04
C ALA A 49 0.66 5.04 0.18
N LEU A 50 1.58 4.65 1.06
CA LEU A 50 1.97 5.43 2.23
C LEU A 50 2.61 6.76 1.83
N SER A 51 3.60 6.73 0.94
CA SER A 51 4.28 7.94 0.44
C SER A 51 3.31 8.91 -0.21
N ASN A 52 2.40 8.41 -1.05
CA ASN A 52 1.37 9.23 -1.69
C ASN A 52 0.43 9.88 -0.67
N ALA A 53 -0.02 9.13 0.35
CA ALA A 53 -0.88 9.66 1.39
C ALA A 53 -0.18 10.73 2.26
N GLU A 54 1.09 10.51 2.61
CA GLU A 54 1.90 11.48 3.36
C GLU A 54 2.16 12.76 2.54
N ALA A 55 2.44 12.62 1.24
CA ALA A 55 2.58 13.76 0.32
C ALA A 55 1.27 14.56 0.18
N GLU A 56 0.14 13.86 0.05
CA GLU A 56 -1.17 14.50 0.01
C GLU A 56 -1.47 15.26 1.30
N GLN A 57 -1.22 14.64 2.47
CA GLN A 57 -1.42 15.26 3.78
C GLN A 57 -0.58 16.53 3.93
N ALA A 58 0.71 16.47 3.57
CA ALA A 58 1.60 17.63 3.61
C ALA A 58 1.14 18.74 2.65
N GLY A 59 0.70 18.38 1.44
CA GLY A 59 0.17 19.32 0.47
C GLY A 59 -1.11 20.00 0.94
N LEU A 60 -2.05 19.21 1.49
CA LEU A 60 -3.33 19.70 1.97
C LEU A 60 -3.18 20.57 3.21
N THR A 61 -2.30 20.20 4.15
CA THR A 61 -2.02 20.98 5.36
C THR A 61 -1.62 22.42 4.98
N ARG A 62 -0.67 22.58 4.06
CA ARG A 62 -0.24 23.91 3.59
C ARG A 62 -1.38 24.72 2.97
N ARG A 63 -2.27 24.08 2.20
CA ARG A 63 -3.42 24.76 1.60
C ARG A 63 -4.45 25.17 2.64
N VAL A 64 -4.69 24.35 3.66
CA VAL A 64 -5.59 24.68 4.77
C VAL A 64 -5.03 25.84 5.58
N ASP A 65 -3.73 25.82 5.89
CA ASP A 65 -3.06 26.91 6.62
C ASP A 65 -3.14 28.25 5.85
N ASP A 66 -2.98 28.19 4.52
CA ASP A 66 -3.11 29.36 3.66
C ASP A 66 -4.55 29.92 3.61
N VAL A 67 -5.57 29.04 3.54
CA VAL A 67 -6.97 29.48 3.63
C VAL A 67 -7.27 30.10 4.99
N LEU A 68 -6.75 29.51 6.09
CA LEU A 68 -6.88 30.07 7.43
C LEU A 68 -6.25 31.46 7.53
N ALA A 69 -5.06 31.65 6.96
CA ALA A 69 -4.39 32.96 6.94
C ALA A 69 -5.20 33.99 6.15
N ARG A 70 -5.74 33.61 4.98
CA ARG A 70 -6.61 34.47 4.16
C ARG A 70 -7.89 34.86 4.89
N ALA A 71 -8.57 33.90 5.52
CA ALA A 71 -9.76 34.15 6.32
C ALA A 71 -9.50 35.11 7.48
N ALA A 72 -8.35 34.98 8.17
CA ALA A 72 -7.97 35.87 9.28
C ALA A 72 -7.71 37.32 8.80
N VAL A 73 -7.12 37.50 7.62
CA VAL A 73 -6.93 38.84 7.03
C VAL A 73 -8.27 39.44 6.60
N THR A 74 -9.14 38.65 5.97
CA THR A 74 -10.48 39.09 5.60
C THR A 74 -11.27 39.52 6.84
N PHE A 75 -11.07 38.89 8.00
CA PHE A 75 -11.78 39.24 9.22
C PHE A 75 -11.45 40.67 9.72
N GLY A 76 -10.18 41.09 9.65
CA GLY A 76 -9.72 42.44 10.05
C GLY A 76 -9.88 42.73 11.56
N ASN A 77 -8.92 43.43 12.17
CA ASN A 77 -8.95 43.81 13.61
C ASN A 77 -9.55 45.22 13.85
N GLY A 78 -10.34 45.75 12.92
CA GLY A 78 -10.84 47.13 12.98
C GLY A 78 -12.19 47.24 13.69
N ASP A 79 -12.21 47.84 14.88
CA ASP A 79 -13.43 48.04 15.67
C ASP A 79 -14.44 49.06 15.07
N ASP A 80 -14.06 49.79 14.01
CA ASP A 80 -14.80 50.98 13.51
C ASP A 80 -15.50 50.78 12.16
N GLU A 81 -15.62 49.53 11.66
CA GLU A 81 -16.06 49.22 10.29
C GLU A 81 -17.35 48.36 10.20
N TYR A 82 -18.12 48.29 11.29
CA TYR A 82 -19.31 47.41 11.39
C TYR A 82 -20.60 47.99 10.81
N LEU A 83 -20.59 49.23 10.28
CA LEU A 83 -21.82 49.90 9.82
C LEU A 83 -22.11 49.74 8.32
N THR A 84 -21.14 49.33 7.49
CA THR A 84 -21.29 49.23 6.03
C THR A 84 -20.86 47.88 5.45
N ARG A 85 -20.62 46.88 6.29
CA ARG A 85 -20.13 45.55 5.90
C ARG A 85 -21.27 44.71 5.32
N GLU A 86 -21.66 45.06 4.11
CA GLU A 86 -22.72 44.46 3.31
C GLU A 86 -22.47 42.97 3.01
N LYS A 87 -23.58 42.31 2.66
CA LYS A 87 -23.79 40.94 2.16
C LYS A 87 -22.65 40.26 1.35
N LEU A 88 -21.75 41.02 0.73
CA LEU A 88 -20.58 40.55 -0.03
C LEU A 88 -19.51 39.86 0.82
N ASP A 89 -19.34 40.25 2.10
CA ASP A 89 -18.39 39.56 2.99
C ASP A 89 -18.90 38.19 3.46
N SER A 90 -20.22 37.96 3.47
CA SER A 90 -20.80 36.67 3.86
C SER A 90 -20.43 35.54 2.90
N ASP A 91 -20.44 35.80 1.59
CA ASP A 91 -20.21 34.77 0.58
C ASP A 91 -18.75 34.26 0.62
N HIS A 92 -17.79 35.15 0.88
CA HIS A 92 -16.38 34.78 1.06
C HIS A 92 -16.13 34.02 2.36
N LEU A 93 -16.86 34.36 3.43
CA LEU A 93 -16.78 33.65 4.70
C LEU A 93 -17.33 32.22 4.59
N ASP A 94 -18.47 32.04 3.95
CA ASP A 94 -19.08 30.73 3.71
C ASP A 94 -18.17 29.84 2.86
N LEU A 95 -17.47 30.44 1.87
CA LEU A 95 -16.47 29.77 1.05
C LEU A 95 -15.30 29.27 1.91
N PHE A 96 -14.68 30.14 2.71
CA PHE A 96 -13.55 29.76 3.55
C PHE A 96 -13.93 28.70 4.59
N GLU A 97 -15.10 28.82 5.22
CA GLU A 97 -15.58 27.84 6.18
C GLU A 97 -15.75 26.46 5.51
N THR A 98 -16.32 26.44 4.30
CA THR A 98 -16.47 25.21 3.51
C THR A 98 -15.12 24.58 3.15
N GLU A 99 -14.16 25.39 2.68
CA GLU A 99 -12.81 24.94 2.32
C GLU A 99 -12.05 24.39 3.53
N ILE A 100 -12.09 25.10 4.67
CA ILE A 100 -11.45 24.68 5.93
C ILE A 100 -12.08 23.38 6.42
N SER A 101 -13.41 23.30 6.47
CA SER A 101 -14.14 22.11 6.95
C SER A 101 -13.83 20.87 6.11
N ASN A 102 -13.86 21.00 4.79
CA ASN A 102 -13.52 19.91 3.86
C ASN A 102 -12.04 19.51 3.98
N GLY A 103 -11.13 20.48 4.06
CA GLY A 103 -9.71 20.23 4.24
C GLY A 103 -9.40 19.50 5.54
N GLN A 104 -9.97 19.97 6.66
CA GLN A 104 -9.80 19.32 7.97
C GLN A 104 -10.40 17.91 8.00
N ARG A 105 -11.55 17.68 7.34
CA ARG A 105 -12.12 16.33 7.21
C ARG A 105 -11.16 15.41 6.47
N ARG A 106 -10.67 15.82 5.30
CA ARG A 106 -9.75 15.01 4.52
C ARG A 106 -8.42 14.76 5.24
N LEU A 107 -7.91 15.73 5.99
CA LEU A 107 -6.71 15.54 6.84
C LEU A 107 -6.90 14.44 7.89
N ARG A 108 -8.09 14.34 8.50
CA ARG A 108 -8.41 13.23 9.43
C ARG A 108 -8.46 11.89 8.71
N ASP A 109 -9.10 11.83 7.53
CA ASP A 109 -9.19 10.60 6.74
C ASP A 109 -7.79 10.11 6.28
N LEU A 110 -6.90 11.05 5.92
CA LEU A 110 -5.52 10.76 5.56
C LEU A 110 -4.73 10.25 6.77
N ALA A 111 -4.88 10.87 7.95
CA ALA A 111 -4.22 10.40 9.16
C ALA A 111 -4.60 8.95 9.52
N VAL A 112 -5.88 8.60 9.39
CA VAL A 112 -6.37 7.23 9.58
C VAL A 112 -5.76 6.28 8.54
N SER A 113 -5.77 6.66 7.26
CA SER A 113 -5.22 5.84 6.18
C SER A 113 -3.72 5.59 6.34
N ILE A 114 -2.95 6.63 6.68
CA ILE A 114 -1.51 6.54 6.97
C ILE A 114 -1.26 5.58 8.14
N SER A 115 -2.07 5.66 9.21
CA SER A 115 -1.97 4.73 10.33
C SER A 115 -2.23 3.29 9.91
N HIS A 116 -3.24 3.05 9.07
CA HIS A 116 -3.53 1.71 8.53
C HIS A 116 -2.38 1.17 7.69
N PHE A 117 -1.80 1.97 6.80
CA PHE A 117 -0.66 1.54 5.98
C PHE A 117 0.58 1.24 6.82
N LYS A 118 0.88 2.07 7.82
CA LYS A 118 1.97 1.80 8.78
C LYS A 118 1.75 0.49 9.53
N PHE A 119 0.53 0.28 10.04
CA PHE A 119 0.17 -0.97 10.71
C PHE A 119 0.34 -2.18 9.79
N LEU A 120 -0.20 -2.14 8.56
CA LEU A 120 -0.10 -3.24 7.60
C LEU A 120 1.35 -3.56 7.26
N LYS A 121 2.19 -2.53 7.05
CA LYS A 121 3.62 -2.71 6.80
C LYS A 121 4.31 -3.41 7.98
N THR A 122 4.08 -2.95 9.20
CA THR A 122 4.64 -3.57 10.42
C THR A 122 4.13 -5.01 10.59
N ALA A 123 2.84 -5.25 10.38
CA ALA A 123 2.24 -6.58 10.48
C ALA A 123 2.87 -7.55 9.46
N MET A 124 3.05 -7.11 8.21
CA MET A 124 3.71 -7.92 7.19
C MET A 124 5.15 -8.25 7.57
N LEU A 125 5.96 -7.26 7.96
CA LEU A 125 7.35 -7.49 8.34
C LEU A 125 7.47 -8.41 9.57
N SER A 126 6.54 -8.31 10.52
CA SER A 126 6.49 -9.22 11.67
C SER A 126 6.11 -10.66 11.29
N ARG A 127 5.30 -10.83 10.23
CA ARG A 127 4.82 -12.13 9.77
C ARG A 127 5.81 -12.83 8.85
N PHE A 128 6.68 -12.08 8.17
CA PHE A 128 7.71 -12.56 7.27
C PHE A 128 9.10 -12.12 7.76
N PRO A 129 9.61 -12.67 8.88
CA PRO A 129 10.87 -12.24 9.49
C PRO A 129 12.10 -12.49 8.61
N ASP A 130 12.03 -13.49 7.72
CA ASP A 130 13.12 -13.84 6.80
C ASP A 130 13.17 -12.95 5.55
N TYR A 131 12.20 -12.05 5.39
CA TYR A 131 12.18 -11.10 4.29
C TYR A 131 13.22 -10.00 4.51
N LYS A 132 14.20 -9.93 3.61
CA LYS A 132 15.35 -9.01 3.71
C LYS A 132 15.25 -7.77 2.81
N GLY A 133 14.07 -7.50 2.25
CA GLY A 133 13.87 -6.37 1.34
C GLY A 133 14.24 -6.68 -0.11
N PRO A 134 13.87 -5.78 -1.04
CA PRO A 134 14.17 -5.94 -2.46
C PRO A 134 15.68 -5.89 -2.67
N GLY A 135 16.24 -6.94 -3.27
CA GLY A 135 17.66 -7.03 -3.62
C GLY A 135 18.52 -7.91 -2.71
N SER A 136 17.96 -8.52 -1.67
CA SER A 136 18.63 -9.59 -0.91
C SER A 136 18.68 -10.87 -1.75
N ARG A 137 19.56 -10.92 -2.75
CA ARG A 137 20.01 -12.20 -3.32
C ARG A 137 20.89 -12.86 -2.27
N ALA A 138 20.47 -14.02 -1.79
CA ALA A 138 21.28 -14.85 -0.93
C ALA A 138 22.61 -15.13 -1.64
N SER A 139 23.69 -14.56 -1.13
CA SER A 139 25.03 -15.02 -1.44
C SER A 139 25.19 -16.38 -0.77
N SER A 140 25.05 -17.45 -1.55
CA SER A 140 25.42 -18.81 -1.17
C SER A 140 25.83 -19.57 -2.43
#